data_AF-A0A956MHQ7-F1
#
_entry.id   AF-A0A956MHQ7-F1
#
_cell.length_a   1.000
_cell.length_b   1.000
_cell.length_c   1.000
_cell.angle_alpha   90.00
_cell.angle_beta   90.00
_cell.angle_gamma   90.00
#
_symmetry.space_group_name_H-M   'P 1'
#
loop_
_entity.id
_entity.type
_entity.pdbx_description
1 polymer ?
#
loop_
_entity_poly.entity_id
_entity_poly.type
_entity_poly.pdbx_seq_one_letter_code
_entity_poly.pdbx_strand_id
1 'polypeptide(L)'
;MSSETLRGWTHGLALIGLIAFTLYAVLAGVVFGAAALHVDEMVQTFQAHIFASGRLALPTPAHPEFSSSLLVVDAEGRRYAQFPPGGAALLALGELLGAAWLIGPLFGAVTAVGTGVLARVLGESRGRSLAAAALLATFPWFAFNAATRMNHVPTAALLVVAVSLALAGLRTPVPAGRSRLLACLAGVAFGLAAAIRPLDAAAFAAPFAVWHALRFARGSDERGAAVAFAAGLLLGGAPLLLYNTMQHGGPFTFGYTVQWGPSHGLGVHEAPWGPPHTVGRGLLYLNHYLLDLQTVLLETGAPALLFALLAILLAPPLAPADRAVGCGALLLLLGYFAYWHDGSYLGPRFLLPLAPVLALWIVRLPRILGILRGRSRRLEWAGAAAIVAVLVQGWVVGVPARAREYRAAYALRRLDVPAAVTAADARDAVVLVPASWGSQVLARLWGLGVSHKDAQWLFERADLCRLDHGITQLEHAPGGGPADPFAVLLPLADDSLRLGPSTLSADTTQRMLRGATYPPACVARARFERSGTLSLLPFLASWEPDGPLFVRDLHERDRVLIADHPDRRFLVARPSGASPHGFTLSPLDFDSAGVVWASWEAAVR
;
A
#
# COMPACT_ATOMS: atom_id res chain seq x y z
N MET A 1 32.75 -27.08 -17.03
CA MET A 1 32.67 -25.92 -16.10
C MET A 1 33.06 -26.41 -14.72
N SER A 2 34.01 -25.79 -14.01
CA SER A 2 34.38 -26.27 -12.66
C SER A 2 33.26 -25.98 -11.66
N SER A 3 32.93 -26.96 -10.83
CA SER A 3 31.93 -26.86 -9.76
C SER A 3 32.21 -25.72 -8.77
N GLU A 4 33.48 -25.32 -8.64
CA GLU A 4 33.94 -24.22 -7.78
C GLU A 4 33.45 -22.85 -8.22
N THR A 5 33.45 -22.56 -9.53
CA THR A 5 32.99 -21.25 -10.04
C THR A 5 31.48 -21.04 -9.91
N LEU A 6 30.71 -22.14 -9.91
CA LEU A 6 29.28 -22.10 -9.63
C LEU A 6 29.05 -21.87 -8.13
N ARG A 7 29.77 -22.61 -7.29
CA ARG A 7 29.75 -22.45 -5.82
C ARG A 7 30.08 -21.02 -5.38
N GLY A 8 31.11 -20.40 -5.95
CA GLY A 8 31.47 -19.01 -5.63
C GLY A 8 30.35 -18.00 -5.92
N TRP A 9 29.64 -18.15 -7.05
CA TRP A 9 28.52 -17.29 -7.40
C TRP A 9 27.31 -17.50 -6.49
N THR A 10 26.98 -18.74 -6.14
CA THR A 10 25.87 -19.03 -5.21
C THR A 10 26.15 -18.50 -3.81
N HIS A 11 27.38 -18.67 -3.30
CA HIS A 11 27.78 -18.08 -2.01
C HIS A 11 27.74 -16.56 -2.04
N GLY A 12 28.19 -15.94 -3.14
CA GLY A 12 28.12 -14.50 -3.32
C GLY A 12 26.69 -13.95 -3.28
N LEU A 13 25.74 -14.60 -3.98
CA LEU A 13 24.33 -14.22 -3.91
C LEU A 13 23.73 -14.44 -2.52
N ALA A 14 24.04 -15.56 -1.86
CA ALA A 14 23.57 -15.82 -0.50
C ALA A 14 24.06 -14.76 0.48
N LEU A 15 25.34 -14.36 0.40
CA LEU A 15 25.91 -13.29 1.21
C LEU A 15 25.22 -11.94 0.94
N ILE A 16 25.01 -11.57 -0.33
CA ILE A 16 24.28 -10.35 -0.68
C ILE A 16 22.85 -10.39 -0.14
N GLY A 17 22.16 -11.52 -0.24
CA GLY A 17 20.82 -11.71 0.31
C GLY A 17 20.80 -11.51 1.83
N LEU A 18 21.76 -12.09 2.56
CA LEU A 18 21.88 -11.92 4.01
C LEU A 18 22.15 -10.46 4.39
N ILE A 19 23.04 -9.78 3.66
CA ILE A 19 23.33 -8.35 3.87
C ILE A 19 22.07 -7.50 3.62
N ALA A 20 21.37 -7.75 2.51
CA ALA A 20 20.13 -7.04 2.17
C ALA A 20 19.06 -7.24 3.25
N PHE A 21 18.81 -8.49 3.65
CA PHE A 21 17.85 -8.80 4.70
C PHE A 21 18.19 -8.07 6.01
N THR A 22 19.46 -8.15 6.43
CA THR A 22 19.92 -7.51 7.67
C THR A 22 19.77 -6.00 7.60
N LEU A 23 20.18 -5.38 6.49
CA LEU A 23 20.06 -3.94 6.27
C LEU A 23 18.58 -3.50 6.34
N TYR A 24 17.69 -4.19 5.64
CA TYR A 24 16.28 -3.84 5.59
C TYR A 24 15.59 -4.05 6.94
N ALA A 25 15.93 -5.11 7.67
CA ALA A 25 15.44 -5.35 9.03
C ALA A 25 15.92 -4.26 10.01
N VAL A 26 17.19 -3.84 9.92
CA VAL A 26 17.72 -2.73 10.71
C VAL A 26 16.98 -1.43 10.39
N LEU A 27 16.73 -1.12 9.12
CA LEU A 27 15.93 0.04 8.73
C LEU A 27 14.49 -0.07 9.24
N ALA A 28 13.87 -1.25 9.20
CA ALA A 28 12.52 -1.46 9.71
C ALA A 28 12.41 -1.12 11.21
N GLY A 29 13.38 -1.60 12.01
CA GLY A 29 13.43 -1.28 13.43
C GLY A 29 13.81 0.17 13.73
N VAL A 30 14.89 0.69 13.15
CA VAL A 30 15.47 2.00 13.50
C VAL A 30 14.71 3.17 12.89
N VAL A 31 14.15 3.00 11.68
CA VAL A 31 13.46 4.10 10.96
C VAL A 31 11.96 4.02 11.18
N PHE A 32 11.39 2.82 11.09
CA PHE A 32 9.94 2.64 11.12
C PHE A 32 9.41 2.06 12.44
N GLY A 33 10.28 1.71 13.40
CA GLY A 33 9.88 1.16 14.69
C GLY A 33 9.17 -0.20 14.57
N ALA A 34 9.42 -0.95 13.50
CA ALA A 34 8.72 -2.19 13.15
C ALA A 34 7.18 -2.07 13.03
N ALA A 35 6.65 -0.84 12.93
CA ALA A 35 5.23 -0.55 12.88
C ALA A 35 4.71 -0.36 11.45
N ALA A 36 3.42 -0.62 11.25
CA ALA A 36 2.69 -0.23 10.04
C ALA A 36 2.35 1.26 10.10
N LEU A 37 2.86 2.08 9.17
CA LEU A 37 2.71 3.54 9.26
C LEU A 37 1.82 4.13 8.17
N HIS A 38 1.79 3.52 6.98
CA HIS A 38 0.85 3.90 5.95
C HIS A 38 -0.53 3.26 6.15
N VAL A 39 -1.59 3.92 5.68
CA VAL A 39 -2.96 3.39 5.77
C VAL A 39 -3.09 2.02 5.09
N ASP A 40 -2.53 1.85 3.89
CA ASP A 40 -2.47 0.55 3.19
C ASP A 40 -1.77 -0.54 4.02
N GLU A 41 -0.75 -0.20 4.82
CA GLU A 41 -0.04 -1.16 5.67
C GLU A 41 -0.90 -1.55 6.88
N MET A 42 -1.54 -0.57 7.52
CA MET A 42 -2.41 -0.78 8.67
C MET A 42 -3.61 -1.66 8.32
N VAL A 43 -4.24 -1.38 7.17
CA VAL A 43 -5.42 -2.12 6.71
C VAL A 43 -5.05 -3.53 6.26
N GLN A 44 -3.87 -3.72 5.65
CA GLN A 44 -3.38 -5.07 5.36
C GLN A 44 -2.95 -5.84 6.62
N THR A 45 -2.44 -5.15 7.63
CA THR A 45 -2.13 -5.75 8.95
C THR A 45 -3.42 -6.17 9.65
N PHE A 46 -4.46 -5.33 9.63
CA PHE A 46 -5.80 -5.71 10.10
C PHE A 46 -6.32 -6.98 9.42
N GLN A 47 -6.25 -7.05 8.08
CA GLN A 47 -6.63 -8.27 7.36
C GLN A 47 -5.73 -9.47 7.68
N ALA A 48 -4.45 -9.25 7.95
CA ALA A 48 -3.53 -10.29 8.36
C ALA A 48 -3.91 -10.90 9.72
N HIS A 49 -4.33 -10.08 10.69
CA HIS A 49 -4.86 -10.58 11.97
C HIS A 49 -6.15 -11.38 11.78
N ILE A 50 -7.05 -10.94 10.89
CA ILE A 50 -8.26 -11.71 10.53
C ILE A 50 -7.86 -13.08 9.98
N PHE A 51 -6.94 -13.14 9.02
CA PHE A 51 -6.45 -14.41 8.45
C PHE A 51 -5.74 -15.29 9.49
N ALA A 52 -4.91 -14.71 10.36
CA ALA A 52 -4.23 -15.44 11.43
C ALA A 52 -5.21 -16.04 12.44
N SER A 53 -6.40 -15.43 12.62
CA SER A 53 -7.49 -15.98 13.44
C SER A 53 -8.28 -17.12 12.76
N GLY A 54 -7.91 -17.53 11.55
CA GLY A 54 -8.62 -18.57 10.79
C GLY A 54 -9.89 -18.10 10.09
N ARG A 55 -10.10 -16.78 9.97
CA ARG A 55 -11.27 -16.16 9.34
C ARG A 55 -10.89 -15.47 8.03
N LEU A 56 -11.84 -15.26 7.13
CA LEU A 56 -11.64 -14.44 5.91
C LEU A 56 -12.16 -13.01 6.06
N ALA A 57 -13.16 -12.82 6.91
CA ALA A 57 -13.76 -11.53 7.26
C ALA A 57 -14.31 -11.60 8.69
N LEU A 58 -14.59 -10.45 9.26
CA LEU A 58 -15.35 -10.28 10.50
C LEU A 58 -16.82 -9.99 10.18
N PRO A 59 -17.76 -10.19 11.11
CA PRO A 59 -19.11 -9.66 10.94
C PRO A 59 -19.09 -8.13 10.89
N THR A 60 -19.96 -7.55 10.08
CA THR A 60 -20.22 -6.09 10.14
C THR A 60 -20.81 -5.76 11.51
N PRO A 61 -20.30 -4.74 12.22
CA PRO A 61 -20.87 -4.31 13.50
C PRO A 61 -22.27 -3.75 13.35
N ALA A 62 -23.07 -3.83 14.42
CA ALA A 62 -24.40 -3.22 14.48
C ALA A 62 -24.35 -1.70 14.25
N HIS A 63 -23.29 -1.05 14.73
CA HIS A 63 -23.05 0.39 14.58
C HIS A 63 -21.74 0.64 13.81
N PRO A 64 -21.74 0.54 12.47
CA PRO A 64 -20.54 0.63 11.65
C PRO A 64 -19.82 1.98 11.77
N GLU A 65 -20.53 3.09 12.06
CA GLU A 65 -19.97 4.44 12.24
C GLU A 65 -18.88 4.53 13.32
N PHE A 66 -18.91 3.64 14.32
CA PHE A 66 -17.91 3.59 15.38
C PHE A 66 -16.59 2.97 14.92
N SER A 67 -16.59 2.14 13.88
CA SER A 67 -15.42 1.35 13.52
C SER A 67 -15.10 1.33 12.03
N SER A 68 -15.90 2.05 11.23
CA SER A 68 -15.67 2.27 9.82
C SER A 68 -14.40 3.08 9.61
N SER A 69 -13.69 2.75 8.54
CA SER A 69 -12.45 3.40 8.13
C SER A 69 -12.28 3.30 6.62
N LEU A 70 -11.52 4.26 6.07
CA LEU A 70 -11.04 4.17 4.69
C LEU A 70 -10.36 2.82 4.44
N LEU A 71 -10.63 2.25 3.27
CA LEU A 71 -10.05 1.00 2.75
C LEU A 71 -10.47 -0.29 3.49
N VAL A 72 -11.30 -0.17 4.53
CA VAL A 72 -12.03 -1.29 5.14
C VAL A 72 -13.43 -1.32 4.52
N VAL A 73 -13.83 -2.49 4.05
CA VAL A 73 -15.11 -2.73 3.39
C VAL A 73 -16.07 -3.33 4.42
N ASP A 74 -17.24 -2.72 4.55
CA ASP A 74 -18.41 -3.28 5.24
C ASP A 74 -19.49 -3.55 4.18
N ALA A 75 -19.70 -4.82 3.83
CA ALA A 75 -20.64 -5.22 2.78
C ALA A 75 -21.22 -6.62 3.02
N GLU A 76 -22.53 -6.78 2.83
CA GLU A 76 -23.24 -8.06 2.98
C GLU A 76 -22.95 -8.78 4.33
N GLY A 77 -22.90 -8.00 5.43
CA GLY A 77 -22.63 -8.53 6.77
C GLY A 77 -21.17 -8.93 7.01
N ARG A 78 -20.26 -8.61 6.09
CA ARG A 78 -18.82 -8.92 6.18
C ARG A 78 -17.98 -7.66 6.24
N ARG A 79 -16.93 -7.72 7.07
CA ARG A 79 -15.91 -6.70 7.26
C ARG A 79 -14.53 -7.23 6.89
N TYR A 80 -13.85 -6.57 5.96
CA TYR A 80 -12.53 -6.98 5.47
C TYR A 80 -11.79 -5.82 4.78
N ALA A 81 -10.50 -5.97 4.48
CA ALA A 81 -9.74 -4.99 3.72
C ALA A 81 -10.07 -5.04 2.21
N GLN A 82 -10.12 -3.87 1.53
CA GLN A 82 -10.40 -3.81 0.09
C GLN A 82 -9.34 -4.47 -0.81
N PHE A 83 -8.14 -4.73 -0.27
CA PHE A 83 -6.99 -5.19 -1.02
C PHE A 83 -7.11 -6.68 -1.40
N PRO A 84 -6.50 -7.10 -2.52
CA PRO A 84 -6.32 -8.51 -2.84
C PRO A 84 -5.66 -9.29 -1.68
N PRO A 85 -6.03 -10.56 -1.47
CA PRO A 85 -5.72 -11.29 -0.23
C PRO A 85 -4.24 -11.64 -0.09
N GLY A 86 -3.46 -11.68 -1.17
CA GLY A 86 -2.10 -12.23 -1.15
C GLY A 86 -1.13 -11.45 -0.25
N GLY A 87 -1.24 -10.11 -0.21
CA GLY A 87 -0.38 -9.28 0.65
C GLY A 87 -0.64 -9.55 2.13
N ALA A 88 -1.90 -9.51 2.52
CA ALA A 88 -2.34 -9.81 3.88
C ALA A 88 -2.05 -11.27 4.27
N ALA A 89 -2.14 -12.23 3.35
CA ALA A 89 -1.80 -13.63 3.62
C ALA A 89 -0.31 -13.82 3.96
N LEU A 90 0.59 -13.12 3.27
CA LEU A 90 2.01 -13.13 3.61
C LEU A 90 2.29 -12.48 4.97
N LEU A 91 1.60 -11.38 5.27
CA LEU A 91 1.69 -10.74 6.59
C LEU A 91 1.14 -11.66 7.68
N ALA A 92 0.04 -12.39 7.44
CA ALA A 92 -0.55 -13.32 8.40
C ALA A 92 0.44 -14.42 8.80
N LEU A 93 1.24 -14.94 7.86
CA LEU A 93 2.33 -15.87 8.18
C LEU A 93 3.36 -15.24 9.13
N GLY A 94 3.66 -13.96 8.93
CA GLY A 94 4.53 -13.20 9.82
C GLY A 94 3.91 -12.93 11.19
N GLU A 95 2.60 -12.64 11.26
CA GLU A 95 1.86 -12.44 12.51
C GLU A 95 1.83 -13.73 13.34
N LEU A 96 1.61 -14.89 12.72
CA LEU A 96 1.69 -16.21 13.39
C LEU A 96 3.08 -16.50 14.00
N LEU A 97 4.13 -15.87 13.47
CA LEU A 97 5.50 -15.97 13.96
C LEU A 97 5.90 -14.81 14.89
N GLY A 98 5.00 -13.85 15.15
CA GLY A 98 5.27 -12.64 15.93
C GLY A 98 6.27 -11.67 15.26
N ALA A 99 6.45 -11.75 13.94
CA ALA A 99 7.49 -11.03 13.21
C ALA A 99 7.04 -10.52 11.83
N ALA A 100 5.79 -10.06 11.70
CA ALA A 100 5.24 -9.55 10.42
C ALA A 100 6.06 -8.41 9.80
N TRP A 101 6.75 -7.62 10.63
CA TRP A 101 7.67 -6.57 10.18
C TRP A 101 8.90 -7.09 9.39
N LEU A 102 9.20 -8.39 9.45
CA LEU A 102 10.28 -9.04 8.66
C LEU A 102 9.84 -9.53 7.28
N ILE A 103 8.54 -9.51 6.95
CA ILE A 103 8.04 -9.94 5.63
C ILE A 103 8.60 -9.04 4.51
N GLY A 104 8.53 -7.71 4.68
CA GLY A 104 9.15 -6.76 3.74
C GLY A 104 10.65 -7.03 3.55
N PRO A 105 11.47 -7.08 4.62
CA PRO A 105 12.90 -7.36 4.54
C PRO A 105 13.24 -8.67 3.84
N LEU A 106 12.50 -9.74 4.14
CA LEU A 106 12.67 -11.05 3.52
C LEU A 106 12.45 -10.99 2.00
N PHE A 107 11.31 -10.45 1.57
CA PHE A 107 11.00 -10.36 0.14
C PHE A 107 11.88 -9.32 -0.58
N GLY A 108 12.36 -8.29 0.12
CA GLY A 108 13.38 -7.38 -0.39
C GLY A 108 14.69 -8.09 -0.71
N ALA A 109 15.16 -8.95 0.20
CA ALA A 109 16.35 -9.77 -0.03
C ALA A 109 16.16 -10.76 -1.18
N VAL A 110 14.98 -11.40 -1.27
CA VAL A 110 14.62 -12.25 -2.42
C VAL A 110 14.64 -11.45 -3.72
N THR A 111 14.18 -10.21 -3.73
CA THR A 111 14.22 -9.35 -4.92
C THR A 111 15.66 -9.02 -5.34
N ALA A 112 16.55 -8.73 -4.38
CA ALA A 112 17.98 -8.49 -4.62
C ALA A 112 18.66 -9.72 -5.24
N VAL A 113 18.50 -10.89 -4.62
CA VAL A 113 19.03 -12.16 -5.14
C VAL A 113 18.42 -12.49 -6.50
N GLY A 114 17.11 -12.32 -6.63
CA GLY A 114 16.35 -12.53 -7.87
C GLY A 114 16.85 -11.66 -9.02
N THR A 115 17.24 -10.41 -8.75
CA THR A 115 17.85 -9.51 -9.74
C THR A 115 19.20 -10.04 -10.23
N GLY A 116 20.02 -10.59 -9.33
CA GLY A 116 21.26 -11.28 -9.71
C GLY A 116 21.00 -12.50 -10.58
N VAL A 117 19.99 -13.31 -10.25
CA VAL A 117 19.57 -14.46 -11.07
C VAL A 117 19.06 -14.00 -12.44
N LEU A 118 18.20 -12.99 -12.48
CA LEU A 118 17.68 -12.39 -13.71
C LEU A 118 18.82 -11.90 -14.61
N ALA A 119 19.83 -11.23 -14.06
CA ALA A 119 21.03 -10.83 -14.80
C ALA A 119 21.72 -12.02 -15.47
N ARG A 120 21.87 -13.15 -14.77
CA ARG A 120 22.42 -14.39 -15.37
C ARG A 120 21.53 -14.96 -16.46
N VAL A 121 20.21 -14.89 -16.28
CA VAL A 121 19.21 -15.34 -17.26
C VAL A 121 19.15 -14.41 -18.48
N LEU A 122 19.58 -13.17 -18.36
CA LEU A 122 19.78 -12.24 -19.47
C LEU A 122 21.18 -12.35 -20.12
N GLY A 123 22.04 -13.23 -19.60
CA GLY A 123 23.35 -13.52 -20.20
C GLY A 123 24.51 -12.72 -19.61
N GLU A 124 24.30 -11.97 -18.53
CA GLU A 124 25.38 -11.21 -17.88
C GLU A 124 26.42 -12.10 -17.22
N SER A 125 27.66 -11.62 -17.09
CA SER A 125 28.71 -12.38 -16.37
C SER A 125 28.34 -12.59 -14.90
N ARG A 126 28.97 -13.57 -14.23
CA ARG A 126 28.77 -13.77 -12.78
C ARG A 126 29.07 -12.51 -11.98
N GLY A 127 30.14 -11.80 -12.30
CA GLY A 127 30.49 -10.54 -11.64
C GLY A 127 29.41 -9.47 -11.82
N ARG A 128 28.88 -9.29 -13.04
CA ARG A 128 27.78 -8.32 -13.28
C ARG A 128 26.46 -8.75 -12.64
N SER A 129 26.21 -10.05 -12.54
CA SER A 129 25.07 -10.58 -11.79
C SER A 129 25.16 -10.27 -10.30
N LEU A 130 26.33 -10.49 -9.68
CA LEU A 130 26.57 -10.10 -8.29
C LEU A 130 26.48 -8.58 -8.12
N ALA A 131 27.01 -7.80 -9.06
CA ALA A 131 26.90 -6.34 -9.03
C ALA A 131 25.44 -5.86 -9.15
N ALA A 132 24.60 -6.48 -9.99
CA ALA A 132 23.19 -6.13 -10.10
C ALA A 132 22.41 -6.46 -8.81
N ALA A 133 22.69 -7.62 -8.21
CA ALA A 133 22.12 -7.99 -6.91
C ALA A 133 22.57 -7.02 -5.80
N ALA A 134 23.86 -6.72 -5.71
CA ALA A 134 24.42 -5.81 -4.71
C ALA A 134 23.91 -4.38 -4.89
N LEU A 135 23.78 -3.91 -6.14
CA LEU A 135 23.25 -2.59 -6.44
C LEU A 135 21.78 -2.47 -6.01
N LEU A 136 20.93 -3.45 -6.35
CA LEU A 136 19.54 -3.43 -5.86
C LEU A 136 19.47 -3.56 -4.32
N ALA A 137 20.30 -4.44 -3.73
CA ALA A 137 20.41 -4.61 -2.28
C ALA A 137 20.73 -3.30 -1.54
N THR A 138 21.31 -2.33 -2.25
CA THR A 138 21.77 -1.07 -1.71
C THR A 138 21.08 0.14 -2.35
N PHE A 139 20.02 -0.02 -3.15
CA PHE A 139 19.22 1.14 -3.56
C PHE A 139 18.51 1.73 -2.33
N PRO A 140 18.84 2.97 -1.91
CA PRO A 140 18.20 3.61 -0.75
C PRO A 140 16.67 3.56 -0.78
N TRP A 141 16.07 3.95 -1.90
CA TRP A 141 14.63 3.95 -2.08
C TRP A 141 14.01 2.56 -1.92
N PHE A 142 14.61 1.54 -2.54
CA PHE A 142 14.14 0.17 -2.43
C PHE A 142 14.32 -0.36 -1.00
N ALA A 143 15.44 -0.03 -0.35
CA ALA A 143 15.73 -0.43 1.03
C ALA A 143 14.71 0.14 2.03
N PHE A 144 14.34 1.41 1.90
CA PHE A 144 13.29 2.02 2.72
C PHE A 144 11.94 1.35 2.50
N ASN A 145 11.55 1.08 1.25
CA ASN A 145 10.29 0.39 0.96
C ASN A 145 10.30 -1.07 1.44
N ALA A 146 11.43 -1.78 1.33
CA ALA A 146 11.61 -3.12 1.85
C ALA A 146 11.57 -3.18 3.38
N ALA A 147 11.80 -2.06 4.06
CA ALA A 147 11.69 -1.94 5.51
C ALA A 147 10.26 -1.65 6.02
N THR A 148 9.25 -1.72 5.15
CA THR A 148 7.83 -1.51 5.47
C THR A 148 7.01 -2.80 5.31
N ARG A 149 5.73 -2.77 5.73
CA ARG A 149 4.77 -3.86 5.52
C ARG A 149 4.01 -3.72 4.19
N MET A 150 4.52 -2.92 3.26
CA MET A 150 3.89 -2.70 1.96
C MET A 150 3.90 -3.95 1.08
N ASN A 151 2.82 -4.16 0.35
CA ASN A 151 2.65 -5.31 -0.54
C ASN A 151 3.43 -5.20 -1.87
N HIS A 152 3.97 -4.02 -2.17
CA HIS A 152 4.76 -3.77 -3.38
C HIS A 152 6.06 -4.60 -3.44
N VAL A 153 6.73 -4.78 -2.30
CA VAL A 153 8.03 -5.48 -2.24
C VAL A 153 7.85 -7.00 -2.42
N PRO A 154 6.89 -7.67 -1.74
CA PRO A 154 6.53 -9.04 -2.07
C PRO A 154 6.16 -9.25 -3.55
N THR A 155 5.39 -8.33 -4.14
CA THR A 155 5.09 -8.38 -5.57
C THR A 155 6.35 -8.29 -6.42
N ALA A 156 7.25 -7.32 -6.17
CA ALA A 156 8.49 -7.18 -6.93
C ALA A 156 9.36 -8.46 -6.87
N ALA A 157 9.41 -9.12 -5.71
CA ALA A 157 10.11 -10.40 -5.56
C ALA A 157 9.50 -11.51 -6.41
N LEU A 158 8.17 -11.66 -6.38
CA LEU A 158 7.46 -12.65 -7.19
C LEU A 158 7.62 -12.37 -8.69
N LEU A 159 7.57 -11.11 -9.11
CA LEU A 159 7.77 -10.73 -10.51
C LEU A 159 9.18 -11.02 -11.00
N VAL A 160 10.23 -10.68 -10.23
CA VAL A 160 11.61 -10.96 -10.67
C VAL A 160 11.87 -12.47 -10.74
N VAL A 161 11.28 -13.26 -9.84
CA VAL A 161 11.32 -14.73 -9.89
C VAL A 161 10.56 -15.26 -11.11
N ALA A 162 9.33 -14.80 -11.34
CA ALA A 162 8.49 -15.21 -12.46
C ALA A 162 9.16 -14.94 -13.82
N VAL A 163 9.68 -13.72 -14.00
CA VAL A 163 10.41 -13.31 -15.21
C VAL A 163 11.68 -14.14 -15.40
N SER A 164 12.43 -14.40 -14.32
CA SER A 164 13.63 -15.23 -14.38
C SER A 164 13.31 -16.68 -14.79
N LEU A 165 12.26 -17.27 -14.22
CA LEU A 165 11.81 -18.63 -14.54
C LEU A 165 11.31 -18.72 -15.98
N ALA A 166 10.48 -17.76 -16.41
CA ALA A 166 9.96 -17.69 -17.76
C ALA A 166 11.12 -17.65 -18.76
N LEU A 167 12.00 -16.65 -18.65
CA LEU A 167 13.15 -16.52 -19.55
C LEU A 167 14.10 -17.72 -19.50
N ALA A 168 14.30 -18.34 -18.33
CA ALA A 168 15.11 -19.55 -18.22
C ALA A 168 14.47 -20.75 -18.97
N GLY A 169 13.15 -20.86 -18.93
CA GLY A 169 12.39 -21.88 -19.66
C GLY A 169 12.37 -21.68 -21.18
N LEU A 170 12.61 -20.44 -21.64
CA LEU A 170 12.69 -20.05 -23.05
C LEU A 170 14.09 -20.17 -23.66
N ARG A 171 15.12 -20.48 -22.86
CA ARG A 171 16.48 -20.65 -23.36
C ARG A 171 16.61 -21.93 -24.16
N THR A 172 17.44 -21.90 -25.20
CA THR A 172 17.85 -23.09 -25.94
C THR A 172 19.35 -23.33 -25.76
N PRO A 173 19.80 -24.58 -25.53
CA PRO A 173 19.01 -25.80 -25.35
C PRO A 173 18.49 -25.94 -23.91
N VAL A 174 17.19 -26.23 -23.75
CA VAL A 174 16.59 -26.67 -22.46
C VAL A 174 15.70 -27.89 -22.74
N PRO A 175 15.84 -29.00 -21.99
CA PRO A 175 14.99 -30.18 -22.18
C PRO A 175 13.50 -29.85 -22.03
N ALA A 176 12.65 -30.43 -22.87
CA ALA A 176 11.21 -30.12 -22.90
C ALA A 176 10.49 -30.31 -21.55
N GLY A 177 10.88 -31.32 -20.75
CA GLY A 177 10.34 -31.52 -19.40
C GLY A 177 10.69 -30.36 -18.45
N ARG A 178 11.93 -29.88 -18.50
CA ARG A 178 12.41 -28.75 -17.69
C ARG A 178 11.79 -27.42 -18.14
N SER A 179 11.64 -27.21 -19.45
CA SER A 179 10.96 -26.02 -19.98
C SER A 179 9.51 -25.94 -19.49
N ARG A 180 8.77 -27.05 -19.52
CA ARG A 180 7.41 -27.15 -18.97
C ARG A 180 7.35 -26.82 -17.48
N LEU A 181 8.24 -27.41 -16.68
CA LEU A 181 8.29 -27.12 -15.24
C LEU A 181 8.56 -25.63 -14.97
N LEU A 182 9.55 -25.05 -15.65
CA LEU A 182 9.89 -23.63 -15.49
C LEU A 182 8.73 -22.71 -15.93
N ALA A 183 8.05 -23.05 -17.03
CA ALA A 183 6.87 -22.33 -17.49
C ALA A 183 5.74 -22.39 -16.47
N CYS A 184 5.46 -23.57 -15.89
CA CYS A 184 4.47 -23.73 -14.82
C CYS A 184 4.83 -22.90 -13.59
N LEU A 185 6.07 -23.00 -13.09
CA LEU A 185 6.51 -22.24 -11.92
C LEU A 185 6.49 -20.72 -12.18
N ALA A 186 6.81 -20.27 -13.40
CA ALA A 186 6.67 -18.87 -13.79
C ALA A 186 5.20 -18.43 -13.75
N GLY A 187 4.29 -19.25 -14.29
CA GLY A 187 2.86 -19.04 -14.19
C GLY A 187 2.39 -18.92 -12.74
N VAL A 188 2.78 -19.86 -11.87
CA VAL A 188 2.44 -19.83 -10.43
C VAL A 188 2.91 -18.52 -9.80
N ALA A 189 4.16 -18.11 -10.05
CA ALA A 189 4.70 -16.87 -9.49
C ALA A 189 3.96 -15.62 -10.02
N PHE A 190 3.56 -15.56 -11.30
CA PHE A 190 2.72 -14.48 -11.82
C PHE A 190 1.31 -14.50 -11.22
N GLY A 191 0.72 -15.68 -11.02
CA GLY A 191 -0.61 -15.83 -10.40
C GLY A 191 -0.60 -15.38 -8.93
N LEU A 192 0.43 -15.77 -8.17
CA LEU A 192 0.64 -15.29 -6.81
C LEU A 192 0.88 -13.78 -6.77
N ALA A 193 1.67 -13.24 -7.71
CA ALA A 193 1.84 -11.79 -7.82
C ALA A 193 0.50 -11.08 -8.10
N ALA A 194 -0.37 -11.66 -8.93
CA ALA A 194 -1.69 -11.13 -9.21
C ALA A 194 -2.61 -11.16 -7.98
N ALA A 195 -2.47 -12.18 -7.12
CA ALA A 195 -3.18 -12.25 -5.84
C ALA A 195 -2.77 -11.14 -4.86
N ILE A 196 -1.65 -10.46 -5.08
CA ILE A 196 -1.20 -9.30 -4.30
C ILE A 196 -1.52 -7.99 -5.04
N ARG A 197 -1.05 -7.85 -6.28
CA ARG A 197 -1.22 -6.66 -7.12
C ARG A 197 -1.52 -7.08 -8.58
N PRO A 198 -2.80 -7.18 -8.97
CA PRO A 198 -3.21 -7.66 -10.30
C PRO A 198 -2.60 -6.87 -11.46
N LEU A 199 -2.54 -5.54 -11.35
CA LEU A 199 -2.03 -4.67 -12.41
C LEU A 199 -0.55 -4.93 -12.71
N ASP A 200 0.29 -5.02 -11.67
CA ASP A 200 1.74 -5.24 -11.82
C ASP A 200 2.02 -6.62 -12.41
N ALA A 201 1.28 -7.63 -11.94
CA ALA A 201 1.35 -8.99 -12.47
C ALA A 201 0.93 -9.05 -13.93
N ALA A 202 -0.18 -8.41 -14.31
CA ALA A 202 -0.63 -8.36 -15.70
C ALA A 202 0.40 -7.69 -16.61
N ALA A 203 0.98 -6.56 -16.19
CA ALA A 203 1.99 -5.84 -16.96
C ALA A 203 3.20 -6.71 -17.31
N PHE A 204 3.76 -7.44 -16.33
CA PHE A 204 4.94 -8.28 -16.55
C PHE A 204 4.63 -9.67 -17.12
N ALA A 205 3.43 -10.22 -16.89
CA ALA A 205 3.03 -11.52 -17.43
C ALA A 205 2.64 -11.43 -18.91
N ALA A 206 2.07 -10.30 -19.36
CA ALA A 206 1.53 -10.15 -20.72
C ALA A 206 2.53 -10.47 -21.85
N PRO A 207 3.79 -10.01 -21.83
CA PRO A 207 4.75 -10.36 -22.88
C PRO A 207 5.00 -11.87 -23.00
N PHE A 208 5.03 -12.58 -21.87
CA PHE A 208 5.24 -14.03 -21.83
C PHE A 208 3.97 -14.80 -22.23
N ALA A 209 2.81 -14.35 -21.77
CA ALA A 209 1.52 -14.93 -22.13
C ALA A 209 1.28 -14.82 -23.65
N VAL A 210 1.51 -13.65 -24.24
CA VAL A 210 1.41 -13.43 -25.69
C VAL A 210 2.42 -14.30 -26.44
N TRP A 211 3.66 -14.38 -25.97
CA TRP A 211 4.66 -15.25 -26.57
C TRP A 211 4.21 -16.72 -26.59
N HIS A 212 3.73 -17.25 -25.45
CA HIS A 212 3.25 -18.63 -25.33
C HIS A 212 2.02 -18.88 -26.22
N ALA A 213 1.07 -17.93 -26.27
CA ALA A 213 -0.11 -18.02 -27.12
C ALA A 213 0.25 -18.08 -28.61
N LEU A 214 1.16 -17.22 -29.07
CA LEU A 214 1.63 -17.21 -30.46
C LEU A 214 2.36 -18.51 -30.84
N ARG A 215 3.16 -19.08 -29.92
CA ARG A 215 3.85 -20.35 -30.13
C ARG A 215 2.88 -21.53 -30.16
N PHE A 216 1.87 -21.51 -29.30
CA PHE A 216 0.81 -22.52 -29.27
C PHE A 216 0.03 -22.54 -30.58
N ALA A 217 -0.40 -21.36 -31.05
CA ALA A 217 -1.15 -21.19 -32.29
C ALA A 217 -0.38 -21.64 -33.54
N ARG A 218 0.94 -21.41 -33.57
CA ARG A 218 1.82 -21.81 -34.68
C ARG A 218 2.20 -23.29 -34.70
N GLY A 219 1.70 -24.11 -33.77
CA GLY A 219 1.97 -25.54 -33.77
C GLY A 219 3.40 -25.93 -33.39
N SER A 220 4.10 -25.08 -32.64
CA SER A 220 5.47 -25.38 -32.20
C SER A 220 5.51 -26.52 -31.16
N ASP A 221 6.69 -27.15 -31.02
CA ASP A 221 6.98 -28.14 -29.97
C ASP A 221 6.85 -27.58 -28.55
N GLU A 222 6.65 -26.25 -28.41
CA GLU A 222 6.52 -25.53 -27.15
C GLU A 222 5.07 -25.49 -26.61
N ARG A 223 4.10 -26.13 -27.29
CA ARG A 223 2.69 -26.22 -26.82
C ARG A 223 2.59 -26.71 -25.38
N GLY A 224 3.39 -27.71 -25.02
CA GLY A 224 3.41 -28.23 -23.65
C GLY A 224 3.84 -27.18 -22.62
N ALA A 225 4.79 -26.31 -22.96
CA ALA A 225 5.23 -25.22 -22.07
C ALA A 225 4.16 -24.12 -21.98
N ALA A 226 3.44 -23.83 -23.06
CA ALA A 226 2.31 -22.89 -23.03
C ALA A 226 1.17 -23.38 -22.13
N VAL A 227 0.79 -24.66 -22.24
CA VAL A 227 -0.21 -25.28 -21.34
C VAL A 227 0.26 -25.27 -19.90
N ALA A 228 1.54 -25.61 -19.66
CA ALA A 228 2.13 -25.59 -18.33
C ALA A 228 2.13 -24.18 -17.72
N PHE A 229 2.47 -23.14 -18.51
CA PHE A 229 2.40 -21.74 -18.08
C PHE A 229 0.97 -21.35 -17.68
N ALA A 230 -0.02 -21.66 -18.52
CA ALA A 230 -1.42 -21.34 -18.24
C ALA A 230 -1.94 -22.08 -16.99
N ALA A 231 -1.60 -23.36 -16.84
CA ALA A 231 -1.94 -24.15 -15.66
C ALA A 231 -1.30 -23.58 -14.39
N GLY A 232 -0.02 -23.18 -14.47
CA GLY A 232 0.66 -22.51 -13.38
C GLY A 232 0.02 -21.17 -13.01
N LEU A 233 -0.31 -20.34 -14.01
CA LEU A 233 -0.98 -19.06 -13.81
C LEU A 233 -2.33 -19.24 -13.09
N LEU A 234 -3.11 -20.23 -13.51
CA LEU A 234 -4.36 -20.58 -12.85
C LEU A 234 -4.11 -21.09 -11.43
N LEU A 235 -3.13 -21.96 -11.21
CA LEU A 235 -2.81 -22.49 -9.88
C LEU A 235 -2.40 -21.39 -8.90
N GLY A 236 -1.55 -20.46 -9.33
CA GLY A 236 -1.13 -19.32 -8.50
C GLY A 236 -2.23 -18.28 -8.31
N GLY A 237 -3.10 -18.08 -9.32
CA GLY A 237 -4.19 -17.10 -9.28
C GLY A 237 -5.49 -17.61 -8.66
N ALA A 238 -5.69 -18.92 -8.56
CA ALA A 238 -6.91 -19.52 -8.04
C ALA A 238 -7.29 -19.03 -6.64
N PRO A 239 -6.36 -18.85 -5.67
CA PRO A 239 -6.70 -18.29 -4.36
C PRO A 239 -7.36 -16.91 -4.44
N LEU A 240 -6.91 -16.04 -5.35
CA LEU A 240 -7.53 -14.73 -5.57
C LEU A 240 -8.95 -14.88 -6.12
N LEU A 241 -9.12 -15.69 -7.17
CA LEU A 241 -10.42 -15.88 -7.81
C LEU A 241 -11.44 -16.49 -6.82
N LEU A 242 -10.99 -17.44 -6.01
CA LEU A 242 -11.79 -18.07 -4.97
C LEU A 242 -12.17 -17.07 -3.88
N TYR A 243 -11.20 -16.30 -3.37
CA TYR A 243 -11.44 -15.26 -2.37
C TYR A 243 -12.46 -14.24 -2.88
N ASN A 244 -12.30 -13.74 -4.11
CA ASN A 244 -13.24 -12.80 -4.71
C ASN A 244 -14.64 -13.40 -4.88
N THR A 245 -14.73 -14.68 -5.27
CA THR A 245 -16.02 -15.37 -5.40
C THR A 245 -16.71 -15.50 -4.04
N MET A 246 -15.96 -15.87 -3.01
CA MET A 246 -16.48 -16.04 -1.65
C MET A 246 -16.88 -14.70 -1.03
N GLN A 247 -16.04 -13.67 -1.13
CA GLN A 247 -16.21 -12.41 -0.41
C GLN A 247 -17.00 -11.36 -1.19
N HIS A 248 -16.95 -11.38 -2.51
CA HIS A 248 -17.48 -10.31 -3.36
C HIS A 248 -18.51 -10.82 -4.40
N GLY A 249 -18.88 -12.09 -4.36
CA GLY A 249 -19.90 -12.68 -5.24
C GLY A 249 -19.43 -13.02 -6.66
N GLY A 250 -18.18 -12.76 -7.04
CA GLY A 250 -17.66 -13.12 -8.36
C GLY A 250 -16.13 -13.10 -8.48
N PRO A 251 -15.54 -13.90 -9.37
CA PRO A 251 -14.07 -14.11 -9.41
C PRO A 251 -13.27 -12.87 -9.80
N PHE A 252 -13.89 -11.91 -10.51
CA PHE A 252 -13.28 -10.65 -10.95
C PHE A 252 -13.87 -9.42 -10.26
N THR A 253 -14.70 -9.61 -9.23
CA THR A 253 -15.18 -8.53 -8.38
C THR A 253 -14.16 -8.31 -7.27
N PHE A 254 -13.52 -7.15 -7.23
CA PHE A 254 -12.50 -6.82 -6.22
C PHE A 254 -13.09 -5.96 -5.10
N GLY A 255 -12.52 -6.05 -3.90
CA GLY A 255 -12.92 -5.23 -2.75
C GLY A 255 -12.88 -3.73 -3.05
N TYR A 256 -11.95 -3.29 -3.91
CA TYR A 256 -11.92 -1.92 -4.42
C TYR A 256 -13.22 -1.51 -5.11
N THR A 257 -13.76 -2.36 -5.99
CA THR A 257 -15.00 -2.09 -6.72
C THR A 257 -16.21 -2.17 -5.80
N VAL A 258 -16.18 -3.05 -4.79
CA VAL A 258 -17.23 -3.11 -3.76
C VAL A 258 -17.28 -1.80 -2.97
N GLN A 259 -16.14 -1.25 -2.56
CA GLN A 259 -16.10 -0.04 -1.74
C GLN A 259 -16.31 1.25 -2.54
N TRP A 260 -15.75 1.33 -3.75
CA TRP A 260 -15.65 2.59 -4.52
C TRP A 260 -16.47 2.58 -5.81
N GLY A 261 -17.16 1.49 -6.10
CA GLY A 261 -17.91 1.30 -7.33
C GLY A 261 -17.01 1.15 -8.58
N PRO A 262 -17.63 1.19 -9.78
CA PRO A 262 -16.93 1.01 -11.06
C PRO A 262 -15.86 2.07 -11.35
N SER A 263 -15.97 3.26 -10.73
CA SER A 263 -14.99 4.34 -10.84
C SER A 263 -13.60 4.00 -10.31
N HIS A 264 -13.41 2.87 -9.60
CA HIS A 264 -12.06 2.42 -9.25
C HIS A 264 -11.28 1.82 -10.43
N GLY A 265 -11.93 1.62 -11.58
CA GLY A 265 -11.33 1.04 -12.78
C GLY A 265 -10.16 1.85 -13.36
N LEU A 266 -9.62 1.35 -14.47
CA LEU A 266 -8.60 2.06 -15.26
C LEU A 266 -9.29 2.90 -16.35
N GLY A 267 -8.69 4.05 -16.69
CA GLY A 267 -9.09 4.85 -17.85
C GLY A 267 -9.56 6.26 -17.49
N VAL A 268 -10.30 6.88 -18.41
CA VAL A 268 -10.78 8.26 -18.25
C VAL A 268 -12.18 8.23 -17.65
N HIS A 269 -12.33 8.71 -16.42
CA HIS A 269 -13.60 8.70 -15.68
C HIS A 269 -13.53 9.63 -14.46
N GLU A 270 -14.69 9.86 -13.85
CA GLU A 270 -14.76 10.42 -12.50
C GLU A 270 -14.02 9.51 -11.51
N ALA A 271 -13.09 10.09 -10.75
CA ALA A 271 -12.32 9.34 -9.77
C ALA A 271 -13.21 8.96 -8.57
N PRO A 272 -12.90 7.87 -7.84
CA PRO A 272 -13.56 7.53 -6.58
C PRO A 272 -13.51 8.66 -5.55
N TRP A 273 -12.40 9.39 -5.51
CA TRP A 273 -12.24 10.62 -4.74
C TRP A 273 -11.26 11.55 -5.44
N GLY A 274 -11.33 12.84 -5.09
CA GLY A 274 -10.52 13.87 -5.72
C GLY A 274 -10.99 14.20 -7.15
N PRO A 275 -10.14 14.85 -7.94
CA PRO A 275 -10.50 15.29 -9.28
C PRO A 275 -10.59 14.12 -10.29
N PRO A 276 -11.35 14.29 -11.39
CA PRO A 276 -11.50 13.27 -12.42
C PRO A 276 -10.16 12.82 -13.02
N HIS A 277 -10.08 11.55 -13.41
CA HIS A 277 -8.92 11.04 -14.13
C HIS A 277 -9.04 11.32 -15.62
N THR A 278 -8.02 11.95 -16.18
CA THR A 278 -7.96 12.35 -17.59
C THR A 278 -6.62 11.96 -18.19
N VAL A 279 -6.51 11.95 -19.52
CA VAL A 279 -5.24 11.74 -20.23
C VAL A 279 -4.15 12.70 -19.73
N GLY A 280 -4.50 13.98 -19.56
CA GLY A 280 -3.56 14.99 -19.05
C GLY A 280 -3.11 14.70 -17.62
N ARG A 281 -4.02 14.17 -16.77
CA ARG A 281 -3.68 13.78 -15.39
C ARG A 281 -2.84 12.50 -15.35
N GLY A 282 -3.08 11.55 -16.24
CA GLY A 282 -2.20 10.39 -16.43
C GLY A 282 -0.78 10.79 -16.81
N LEU A 283 -0.61 11.77 -17.71
CA LEU A 283 0.70 12.33 -18.05
C LEU A 283 1.35 13.01 -16.84
N LEU A 284 0.56 13.77 -16.07
CA LEU A 284 1.02 14.42 -14.85
C LEU A 284 1.54 13.40 -13.83
N TYR A 285 0.80 12.32 -13.57
CA TYR A 285 1.22 11.27 -12.65
C TYR A 285 2.47 10.54 -13.14
N LEU A 286 2.55 10.18 -14.43
CA LEU A 286 3.78 9.59 -14.98
C LEU A 286 4.99 10.50 -14.78
N ASN A 287 4.84 11.79 -15.07
CA ASN A 287 5.91 12.76 -14.86
C ASN A 287 6.28 12.86 -13.38
N HIS A 288 5.28 12.95 -12.48
CA HIS A 288 5.50 12.97 -11.04
C HIS A 288 6.26 11.72 -10.57
N TYR A 289 5.83 10.53 -10.98
CA TYR A 289 6.51 9.29 -10.61
C TYR A 289 7.96 9.23 -11.07
N LEU A 290 8.25 9.65 -12.31
CA LEU A 290 9.62 9.62 -12.83
C LEU A 290 10.53 10.67 -12.19
N LEU A 291 10.00 11.86 -11.91
CA LEU A 291 10.72 12.90 -11.17
C LEU A 291 11.00 12.48 -9.73
N ASP A 292 9.98 11.98 -9.02
CA ASP A 292 10.14 11.47 -7.67
C ASP A 292 11.17 10.34 -7.66
N LEU A 293 11.06 9.37 -8.58
CA LEU A 293 12.01 8.27 -8.67
C LEU A 293 13.44 8.76 -8.90
N GLN A 294 13.63 9.77 -9.75
CA GLN A 294 14.95 10.39 -9.97
C GLN A 294 15.54 10.99 -8.69
N THR A 295 14.70 11.52 -7.79
CA THR A 295 15.17 12.12 -6.53
C THR A 295 15.49 11.08 -5.46
N VAL A 296 14.65 10.04 -5.31
CA VAL A 296 14.78 9.11 -4.19
C VAL A 296 15.60 7.87 -4.51
N LEU A 297 15.70 7.42 -5.78
CA LEU A 297 16.27 6.12 -6.15
C LEU A 297 17.63 5.85 -5.51
N LEU A 298 18.52 6.86 -5.55
CA LEU A 298 19.88 6.81 -4.98
C LEU A 298 20.07 7.78 -3.80
N GLU A 299 19.03 8.52 -3.39
CA GLU A 299 19.10 9.61 -2.38
C GLU A 299 20.31 10.53 -2.57
N THR A 300 20.51 11.01 -3.81
CA THR A 300 21.66 11.82 -4.21
C THR A 300 21.19 13.09 -4.92
N GLY A 301 22.02 14.14 -4.91
CA GLY A 301 21.75 15.36 -5.68
C GLY A 301 21.94 15.18 -7.19
N ALA A 302 22.57 14.08 -7.62
CA ALA A 302 22.69 13.74 -9.03
C ALA A 302 21.39 13.11 -9.57
N PRO A 303 21.04 13.30 -10.86
CA PRO A 303 19.87 12.64 -11.45
C PRO A 303 20.04 11.10 -11.43
N ALA A 304 19.37 10.40 -10.52
CA ALA A 304 19.60 8.98 -10.29
C ALA A 304 19.29 8.09 -11.51
N LEU A 305 18.31 8.50 -12.33
CA LEU A 305 17.93 7.80 -13.55
C LEU A 305 18.93 7.98 -14.70
N LEU A 306 19.87 8.95 -14.61
CA LEU A 306 20.81 9.24 -15.69
C LEU A 306 21.61 8.01 -16.11
N PHE A 307 22.08 7.20 -15.16
CA PHE A 307 22.85 6.00 -15.48
C PHE A 307 22.04 4.96 -16.25
N ALA A 308 20.80 4.70 -15.83
CA ALA A 308 19.91 3.77 -16.52
C ALA A 308 19.54 4.30 -17.91
N LEU A 309 19.20 5.58 -18.02
CA LEU A 309 18.83 6.23 -19.28
C LEU A 309 19.99 6.21 -20.28
N LEU A 310 21.20 6.59 -19.86
CA LEU A 310 22.39 6.50 -20.71
C LEU A 310 22.66 5.06 -21.14
N ALA A 311 22.47 4.09 -20.26
CA ALA A 311 22.66 2.68 -20.61
C ALA A 311 21.68 2.24 -21.70
N ILE A 312 20.41 2.64 -21.59
CA ILE A 312 19.34 2.32 -22.55
C ILE A 312 19.59 3.02 -23.89
N LEU A 313 19.91 4.31 -23.88
CA LEU A 313 20.13 5.13 -25.08
C LEU A 313 21.38 4.68 -25.87
N LEU A 314 22.42 4.25 -25.15
CA LEU A 314 23.69 3.80 -25.74
C LEU A 314 23.71 2.28 -25.99
N ALA A 315 22.65 1.56 -25.62
CA ALA A 315 22.61 0.11 -25.79
C ALA A 315 22.64 -0.27 -27.28
N PRO A 316 23.33 -1.36 -27.64
CA PRO A 316 23.11 -2.00 -28.94
C PRO A 316 21.66 -2.53 -29.02
N PRO A 317 21.21 -2.97 -30.22
CA PRO A 317 19.87 -3.54 -30.40
C PRO A 317 19.53 -4.59 -29.32
N LEU A 318 18.39 -4.39 -28.67
CA LEU A 318 17.97 -5.20 -27.52
C LEU A 318 17.79 -6.67 -27.91
N ALA A 319 18.35 -7.59 -27.11
CA ALA A 319 18.07 -9.01 -27.26
C ALA A 319 16.57 -9.28 -27.02
N PRO A 320 16.00 -10.37 -27.59
CA PRO A 320 14.58 -10.70 -27.38
C PRO A 320 14.17 -10.77 -25.90
N ALA A 321 15.05 -11.27 -25.04
CA ALA A 321 14.82 -11.34 -23.60
C ALA A 321 14.74 -9.94 -22.96
N ASP A 322 15.63 -9.02 -23.34
CA ASP A 322 15.59 -7.63 -22.86
C ASP A 322 14.33 -6.92 -23.33
N ARG A 323 13.86 -7.20 -24.55
CA ARG A 323 12.59 -6.64 -25.06
C ARG A 323 11.39 -7.12 -24.26
N ALA A 324 11.35 -8.37 -23.82
CA ALA A 324 10.26 -8.88 -23.00
C ALA A 324 10.20 -8.15 -21.64
N VAL A 325 11.36 -7.99 -20.97
CA VAL A 325 11.45 -7.25 -19.71
C VAL A 325 11.10 -5.77 -19.89
N GLY A 326 11.63 -5.13 -20.95
CA GLY A 326 11.31 -3.74 -21.29
C GLY A 326 9.85 -3.52 -21.64
N CYS A 327 9.20 -4.48 -22.32
CA CYS A 327 7.77 -4.44 -22.61
C CYS A 327 6.95 -4.52 -21.31
N GLY A 328 7.31 -5.39 -20.37
CA GLY A 328 6.66 -5.42 -19.05
C GLY A 328 6.82 -4.10 -18.28
N ALA A 329 8.02 -3.52 -18.28
CA ALA A 329 8.26 -2.21 -17.67
C ALA A 329 7.43 -1.09 -18.33
N LEU A 330 7.31 -1.09 -19.66
CA LEU A 330 6.48 -0.12 -20.38
C LEU A 330 4.99 -0.31 -20.07
N LEU A 331 4.49 -1.56 -20.06
CA LEU A 331 3.11 -1.86 -19.72
C LEU A 331 2.78 -1.45 -18.27
N LEU A 332 3.73 -1.57 -17.35
CA LEU A 332 3.58 -1.08 -15.98
C LEU A 332 3.36 0.44 -15.97
N LEU A 333 4.21 1.20 -16.68
CA LEU A 333 4.07 2.64 -16.79
C LEU A 333 2.72 3.02 -17.44
N LEU A 334 2.34 2.35 -18.54
CA LEU A 334 1.04 2.57 -19.18
C LEU A 334 -0.15 2.21 -18.27
N GLY A 335 -0.01 1.18 -17.44
CA GLY A 335 -1.00 0.82 -16.43
C GLY A 335 -1.20 1.94 -15.41
N TYR A 336 -0.11 2.51 -14.88
CA TYR A 336 -0.18 3.60 -13.91
C TYR A 336 -0.48 4.97 -14.52
N PHE A 337 -0.24 5.14 -15.82
CA PHE A 337 -0.82 6.24 -16.59
C PHE A 337 -2.36 6.15 -16.62
N ALA A 338 -2.90 4.96 -16.81
CA ALA A 338 -4.34 4.72 -16.83
C ALA A 338 -4.98 4.64 -15.44
N TYR A 339 -4.18 4.58 -14.37
CA TYR A 339 -4.66 4.54 -12.99
C TYR A 339 -4.87 5.94 -12.42
N TRP A 340 -5.96 6.12 -11.69
CA TRP A 340 -6.49 7.43 -11.32
C TRP A 340 -5.86 8.05 -10.05
N HIS A 341 -5.18 7.25 -9.23
CA HIS A 341 -4.58 7.68 -7.96
C HIS A 341 -3.05 7.78 -8.02
N ASP A 342 -2.49 8.78 -7.33
CA ASP A 342 -1.05 8.95 -7.14
C ASP A 342 -0.51 8.09 -5.99
N GLY A 343 0.33 7.11 -6.29
CA GLY A 343 0.92 6.18 -5.33
C GLY A 343 2.11 6.71 -4.51
N SER A 344 2.22 8.00 -4.22
CA SER A 344 3.38 8.53 -3.47
C SER A 344 3.39 8.07 -1.99
N TYR A 345 4.41 7.31 -1.59
CA TYR A 345 4.81 7.00 -0.20
C TYR A 345 6.22 6.44 -0.22
N LEU A 346 7.12 7.11 0.51
CA LEU A 346 8.57 6.87 0.42
C LEU A 346 9.06 6.94 -1.04
N GLY A 347 8.51 7.87 -1.83
CA GLY A 347 8.66 7.94 -3.27
C GLY A 347 7.56 7.21 -4.06
N PRO A 348 7.77 6.93 -5.35
CA PRO A 348 6.73 6.45 -6.25
C PRO A 348 6.58 4.93 -6.18
N ARG A 349 6.01 4.43 -5.08
CA ARG A 349 5.98 2.99 -4.72
C ARG A 349 5.38 2.06 -5.79
N PHE A 350 4.49 2.59 -6.63
CA PHE A 350 3.91 1.86 -7.77
C PHE A 350 4.95 1.46 -8.82
N LEU A 351 6.10 2.16 -8.88
CA LEU A 351 7.20 1.82 -9.77
C LEU A 351 8.22 0.84 -9.16
N LEU A 352 7.99 0.29 -7.96
CA LEU A 352 8.92 -0.67 -7.32
C LEU A 352 9.28 -1.88 -8.21
N PRO A 353 8.37 -2.44 -9.03
CA PRO A 353 8.74 -3.48 -9.99
C PRO A 353 9.81 -3.07 -11.02
N LEU A 354 10.07 -1.77 -11.20
CA LEU A 354 11.14 -1.27 -12.08
C LEU A 354 12.52 -1.33 -11.41
N ALA A 355 12.63 -1.44 -10.08
CA ALA A 355 13.93 -1.41 -9.40
C ALA A 355 14.92 -2.50 -9.89
N PRO A 356 14.51 -3.78 -10.07
CA PRO A 356 15.36 -4.79 -10.73
C PRO A 356 15.82 -4.40 -12.13
N VAL A 357 14.90 -3.83 -12.94
CA VAL A 357 15.17 -3.43 -14.32
C VAL A 357 16.19 -2.28 -14.37
N LEU A 358 16.03 -1.30 -13.49
CA LEU A 358 16.95 -0.16 -13.35
C LEU A 358 18.33 -0.62 -12.90
N ALA A 359 18.42 -1.52 -11.90
CA ALA A 359 19.69 -2.06 -11.44
C ALA A 359 20.45 -2.78 -12.57
N LEU A 360 19.74 -3.55 -13.40
CA LEU A 360 20.33 -4.22 -14.57
C LEU A 360 20.90 -3.22 -15.58
N TRP A 361 20.15 -2.17 -15.91
CA TRP A 361 20.60 -1.15 -16.86
C TRP A 361 21.79 -0.35 -16.32
N ILE A 362 21.77 0.02 -15.04
CA ILE A 362 22.87 0.75 -14.40
C ILE A 362 24.15 -0.07 -14.42
N VAL A 363 24.10 -1.37 -14.08
CA VAL A 363 25.30 -2.24 -14.10
C VAL A 363 25.82 -2.53 -15.51
N ARG A 364 24.99 -2.39 -16.55
CA ARG A 364 25.42 -2.53 -17.94
C ARG A 364 26.18 -1.31 -18.46
N LEU A 365 25.89 -0.11 -17.96
CA LEU A 365 26.44 1.15 -18.46
C LEU A 365 27.97 1.14 -18.60
N PRO A 366 28.77 0.72 -17.59
CA PRO A 366 30.22 0.83 -17.69
C PRO A 366 30.80 0.02 -18.86
N ARG A 367 30.27 -1.19 -19.09
CA ARG A 367 30.63 -2.05 -20.22
C ARG A 367 30.23 -1.41 -21.56
N ILE A 368 29.03 -0.82 -21.63
CA ILE A 368 28.54 -0.15 -22.85
C ILE A 368 29.50 0.99 -23.22
N LEU A 369 29.88 1.83 -22.25
CA LEU A 369 30.85 2.90 -22.44
C LEU A 369 32.21 2.37 -22.92
N GLY A 370 32.70 1.29 -22.29
CA GLY A 370 33.94 0.61 -22.70
C GLY A 370 33.92 0.16 -24.15
N ILE A 371 32.83 -0.49 -24.58
CA ILE A 371 32.66 -0.99 -25.96
C ILE A 371 32.66 0.17 -26.97
N LEU A 372 31.95 1.26 -26.68
CA LEU A 372 31.87 2.43 -27.57
C LEU A 372 33.24 3.07 -27.84
N ARG A 373 34.21 2.89 -26.93
CA ARG A 373 35.60 3.36 -27.10
C ARG A 373 36.59 2.21 -27.24
N GLY A 374 36.29 1.25 -28.11
CA GLY A 374 37.24 0.20 -28.49
C GLY A 374 37.57 -0.79 -27.37
N ARG A 375 36.59 -1.12 -26.51
CA ARG A 375 36.73 -2.00 -25.33
C ARG A 375 37.71 -1.46 -24.28
N SER A 376 37.67 -0.15 -24.05
CA SER A 376 38.52 0.53 -23.06
C SER A 376 38.16 0.13 -21.63
N ARG A 377 39.01 -0.72 -21.02
CA ARG A 377 38.88 -1.09 -19.60
C ARG A 377 38.91 0.11 -18.67
N ARG A 378 39.68 1.16 -18.99
CA ARG A 378 39.75 2.38 -18.16
C ARG A 378 38.38 3.04 -18.04
N LEU A 379 37.63 3.10 -19.14
CA LEU A 379 36.30 3.70 -19.14
C LEU A 379 35.26 2.81 -18.44
N GLU A 380 35.39 1.49 -18.56
CA GLU A 380 34.58 0.55 -17.78
C GLU A 380 34.80 0.74 -16.27
N TRP A 381 36.05 0.83 -15.82
CA TRP A 381 36.36 1.06 -14.41
C TRP A 381 35.92 2.44 -13.93
N ALA A 382 36.12 3.48 -14.74
CA ALA A 382 35.67 4.84 -14.39
C ALA A 382 34.15 4.91 -14.26
N GLY A 383 33.40 4.29 -15.17
CA GLY A 383 31.94 4.23 -15.10
C GLY A 383 31.45 3.47 -13.86
N ALA A 384 32.07 2.32 -13.56
CA ALA A 384 31.75 1.56 -12.35
C ALA A 384 32.07 2.34 -11.07
N ALA A 385 33.23 3.00 -11.02
CA ALA A 385 33.64 3.84 -9.91
C ALA A 385 32.69 5.03 -9.70
N ALA A 386 32.21 5.66 -10.78
CA ALA A 386 31.23 6.75 -10.69
C ALA A 386 29.89 6.27 -10.09
N ILE A 387 29.38 5.11 -10.52
CA ILE A 387 28.16 4.51 -9.94
C ILE A 387 28.36 4.23 -8.45
N VAL A 388 29.49 3.63 -8.08
CA VAL A 388 29.81 3.33 -6.67
C VAL A 388 29.96 4.62 -5.86
N ALA A 389 30.63 5.64 -6.38
CA ALA A 389 30.81 6.92 -5.70
C ALA A 389 29.47 7.62 -5.42
N VAL A 390 28.56 7.64 -6.40
CA VAL A 390 27.21 8.21 -6.23
C VAL A 390 26.39 7.41 -5.22
N LEU A 391 26.45 6.08 -5.28
CA LEU A 391 25.78 5.21 -4.31
C LEU A 391 26.31 5.44 -2.89
N VAL A 392 27.63 5.49 -2.71
CA VAL A 392 28.26 5.77 -1.41
C VAL A 392 27.88 7.16 -0.92
N GLN A 393 27.89 8.17 -1.78
CA GLN A 393 27.43 9.52 -1.42
C GLN A 393 25.96 9.50 -0.96
N GLY A 394 25.09 8.77 -1.65
CA GLY A 394 23.70 8.57 -1.25
C GLY A 394 23.56 7.97 0.14
N TRP A 395 24.30 6.90 0.44
CA TRP A 395 24.28 6.25 1.76
C TRP A 395 24.92 7.07 2.88
N VAL A 396 25.94 7.86 2.59
CA VAL A 396 26.66 8.66 3.60
C VAL A 396 25.90 9.96 3.91
N VAL A 397 25.25 10.56 2.91
CA VAL A 397 24.64 11.89 3.04
C VAL A 397 23.12 11.84 2.96
N GLY A 398 22.57 11.27 1.90
CA GLY A 398 21.13 11.28 1.63
C GLY A 398 20.34 10.38 2.57
N VAL A 399 20.75 9.12 2.74
CA VAL A 399 20.06 8.14 3.58
C VAL A 399 19.93 8.61 5.03
N PRO A 400 20.96 9.14 5.71
CA PRO A 400 20.79 9.65 7.08
C PRO A 400 19.80 10.81 7.17
N ALA A 401 19.81 11.72 6.18
CA ALA A 401 18.86 12.82 6.13
C ALA A 401 17.43 12.29 5.93
N ARG A 402 17.22 11.40 4.96
CA ARG A 402 15.92 10.80 4.67
C ARG A 402 15.41 9.94 5.82
N ALA A 403 16.28 9.17 6.45
CA ALA A 403 15.93 8.35 7.61
C ALA A 403 15.45 9.22 8.79
N ARG A 404 16.05 10.39 9.02
CA ARG A 404 15.56 11.34 10.04
C ARG A 404 14.18 11.87 9.69
N GLU A 405 13.96 12.25 8.43
CA GLU A 405 12.65 12.68 7.94
C GLU A 405 11.60 11.58 8.14
N TYR A 406 11.88 10.35 7.71
CA TYR A 406 10.95 9.22 7.86
C TYR A 406 10.72 8.82 9.31
N ARG A 407 11.72 8.94 10.20
CA ARG A 407 11.54 8.74 11.65
C ARG A 407 10.59 9.77 12.26
N ALA A 408 10.70 11.03 11.84
CA ALA A 408 9.84 12.11 12.32
C ALA A 408 8.46 12.11 11.65
N ALA A 409 8.34 11.53 10.46
CA ALA A 409 7.09 11.42 9.73
C ALA A 409 6.08 10.48 10.41
N TYR A 410 4.80 10.73 10.13
CA TYR A 410 3.67 9.91 10.59
C TYR A 410 3.61 9.75 12.11
N ALA A 411 3.93 10.82 12.85
CA ALA A 411 3.98 10.78 14.31
C ALA A 411 2.71 10.22 14.97
N LEU A 412 1.54 10.71 14.54
CA LEU A 412 0.21 10.29 15.02
C LEU A 412 -0.19 8.86 14.63
N ARG A 413 0.65 8.17 13.85
CA ARG A 413 0.44 6.79 13.39
C ARG A 413 1.42 5.80 14.03
N ARG A 414 2.40 6.30 14.80
CA ARG A 414 3.39 5.52 15.56
C ARG A 414 2.90 5.19 16.97
N LEU A 415 1.60 4.92 17.10
CA LEU A 415 0.96 4.64 18.39
C LEU A 415 1.29 3.21 18.83
N ASP A 416 1.82 3.05 20.04
CA ASP A 416 2.02 1.72 20.64
C ASP A 416 0.75 1.27 21.37
N VAL A 417 -0.24 0.86 20.57
CA VAL A 417 -1.55 0.43 21.07
C VAL A 417 -1.44 -0.81 21.97
N PRO A 418 -0.70 -1.88 21.61
CA PRO A 418 -0.56 -3.06 22.48
C PRO A 418 0.05 -2.74 23.85
N ALA A 419 1.06 -1.86 23.92
CA ALA A 419 1.63 -1.45 25.20
C ALA A 419 0.61 -0.66 26.04
N ALA A 420 -0.15 0.25 25.44
CA ALA A 420 -1.17 1.03 26.14
C ALA A 420 -2.31 0.14 26.68
N VAL A 421 -2.75 -0.86 25.91
CA VAL A 421 -3.76 -1.84 26.34
C VAL A 421 -3.26 -2.66 27.52
N THR A 422 -2.00 -3.11 27.46
CA THR A 422 -1.38 -3.89 28.54
C THR A 422 -1.22 -3.06 29.81
N ALA A 423 -0.76 -1.81 29.69
CA ALA A 423 -0.54 -0.92 30.83
C ALA A 423 -1.83 -0.54 31.56
N ALA A 424 -2.96 -0.45 30.84
CA ALA A 424 -4.26 -0.10 31.40
C ALA A 424 -5.14 -1.32 31.73
N ASP A 425 -4.63 -2.55 31.57
CA ASP A 425 -5.41 -3.79 31.72
C ASP A 425 -6.72 -3.76 30.90
N ALA A 426 -6.63 -3.30 29.65
CA ALA A 426 -7.79 -2.96 28.83
C ALA A 426 -8.31 -4.11 27.95
N ARG A 427 -7.93 -5.37 28.21
CA ARG A 427 -8.28 -6.50 27.31
C ARG A 427 -9.78 -6.67 27.09
N ASP A 428 -10.59 -6.53 28.12
CA ASP A 428 -12.06 -6.65 28.06
C ASP A 428 -12.79 -5.31 27.91
N ALA A 429 -12.07 -4.24 27.57
CA ALA A 429 -12.62 -2.89 27.53
C ALA A 429 -13.20 -2.50 26.15
N VAL A 430 -14.08 -1.50 26.17
CA VAL A 430 -14.40 -0.68 25.01
C VAL A 430 -13.54 0.59 25.11
N VAL A 431 -12.75 0.86 24.07
CA VAL A 431 -11.83 2.00 24.02
C VAL A 431 -12.33 3.02 23.01
N LEU A 432 -12.77 4.17 23.52
CA LEU A 432 -13.18 5.34 22.75
C LEU A 432 -11.95 6.12 22.27
N VAL A 433 -11.82 6.24 20.96
CA VAL A 433 -10.71 6.90 20.26
C VAL A 433 -11.19 8.27 19.77
N PRO A 434 -10.69 9.39 20.32
CA PRO A 434 -11.12 10.73 19.94
C PRO A 434 -10.78 10.99 18.47
N ALA A 435 -11.77 11.36 17.68
CA ALA A 435 -11.61 11.64 16.26
C ALA A 435 -11.85 13.12 15.94
N SER A 436 -11.33 13.58 14.79
CA SER A 436 -11.67 14.93 14.31
C SER A 436 -13.14 15.02 13.97
N TRP A 437 -13.70 16.23 14.05
CA TRP A 437 -15.12 16.45 13.74
C TRP A 437 -15.45 15.99 12.31
N GLY A 438 -14.55 16.27 11.36
CA GLY A 438 -14.70 15.77 9.98
C GLY A 438 -14.67 14.24 9.88
N SER A 439 -13.80 13.56 10.63
CA SER A 439 -13.79 12.08 10.65
C SER A 439 -15.05 11.50 11.28
N GLN A 440 -15.64 12.14 12.29
CA GLN A 440 -16.90 11.73 12.88
C GLN A 440 -18.04 11.85 11.85
N VAL A 441 -18.13 12.99 11.17
CA VAL A 441 -19.14 13.26 10.13
C VAL A 441 -19.06 12.25 8.98
N LEU A 442 -17.86 11.99 8.44
CA LEU A 442 -17.66 11.01 7.37
C LEU A 442 -18.09 9.60 7.80
N ALA A 443 -17.70 9.18 9.01
CA ALA A 443 -18.03 7.86 9.51
C ALA A 443 -19.54 7.66 9.74
N ARG A 444 -20.23 8.71 10.20
CA ARG A 444 -21.70 8.71 10.36
C ARG A 444 -22.43 8.67 9.02
N LEU A 445 -21.94 9.38 8.00
CA LEU A 445 -22.46 9.27 6.63
C LEU A 445 -22.36 7.82 6.12
N TRP A 446 -21.20 7.18 6.31
CA TRP A 446 -21.03 5.76 5.95
C TRP A 446 -21.96 4.86 6.76
N GLY A 447 -22.17 5.15 8.05
CA GLY A 447 -23.11 4.40 8.90
C GLY A 447 -24.57 4.52 8.45
N LEU A 448 -24.96 5.66 7.87
CA LEU A 448 -26.26 5.84 7.21
C LEU A 448 -26.35 5.15 5.84
N GLY A 449 -25.27 4.56 5.33
CA GLY A 449 -25.23 3.92 4.01
C GLY A 449 -24.93 4.86 2.85
N VAL A 450 -24.52 6.11 3.11
CA VAL A 450 -24.00 6.99 2.06
C VAL A 450 -22.68 6.43 1.54
N SER A 451 -22.55 6.33 0.21
CA SER A 451 -21.34 5.78 -0.39
C SER A 451 -20.09 6.59 0.00
N HIS A 452 -18.91 5.96 0.00
CA HIS A 452 -17.68 6.68 0.37
C HIS A 452 -17.40 7.88 -0.55
N LYS A 453 -17.70 7.73 -1.84
CA LYS A 453 -17.59 8.79 -2.84
C LYS A 453 -18.53 9.96 -2.54
N ASP A 454 -19.79 9.66 -2.27
CA ASP A 454 -20.82 10.67 -2.03
C ASP A 454 -20.63 11.38 -0.69
N ALA A 455 -20.17 10.64 0.33
CA ALA A 455 -19.80 11.21 1.62
C ALA A 455 -18.63 12.19 1.49
N GLN A 456 -17.60 11.84 0.71
CA GLN A 456 -16.49 12.75 0.42
C GLN A 456 -16.98 13.99 -0.36
N TRP A 457 -17.86 13.78 -1.34
CA TRP A 457 -18.44 14.87 -2.12
C TRP A 457 -19.20 15.87 -1.24
N LEU A 458 -20.05 15.39 -0.32
CA LEU A 458 -20.77 16.21 0.65
C LEU A 458 -19.81 16.93 1.60
N PHE A 459 -18.82 16.23 2.14
CA PHE A 459 -17.84 16.80 3.07
C PHE A 459 -17.05 17.97 2.45
N GLU A 460 -16.78 17.91 1.14
CA GLU A 460 -16.08 18.99 0.42
C GLU A 460 -16.98 20.16 0.01
N ARG A 461 -18.32 19.98 -0.02
CA ARG A 461 -19.26 20.91 -0.66
C ARG A 461 -20.39 21.40 0.22
N ALA A 462 -20.58 20.83 1.41
CA ALA A 462 -21.53 21.30 2.40
C ALA A 462 -20.79 21.99 3.57
N ASP A 463 -21.49 22.89 4.24
CA ASP A 463 -21.04 23.43 5.52
C ASP A 463 -21.00 22.31 6.58
N LEU A 464 -19.86 22.12 7.25
CA LEU A 464 -19.65 21.00 8.18
C LEU A 464 -20.66 21.00 9.33
N CYS A 465 -20.99 22.17 9.87
CA CYS A 465 -21.98 22.27 10.96
C CYS A 465 -23.37 21.88 10.46
N ARG A 466 -23.80 22.43 9.31
CA ARG A 466 -25.10 22.07 8.72
C ARG A 466 -25.19 20.59 8.37
N LEU A 467 -24.10 20.03 7.83
CA LEU A 467 -24.02 18.62 7.48
C LEU A 467 -24.16 17.73 8.72
N ASP A 468 -23.43 18.05 9.80
CA ASP A 468 -23.49 17.31 11.07
C ASP A 468 -24.90 17.35 11.70
N HIS A 469 -25.56 18.52 11.65
CA HIS A 469 -26.96 18.65 12.08
C HIS A 469 -27.91 17.82 11.20
N GLY A 470 -27.75 17.88 9.86
CA GLY A 470 -28.57 17.10 8.92
C GLY A 470 -28.45 15.60 9.15
N ILE A 471 -27.22 15.10 9.35
CA ILE A 471 -26.96 13.68 9.70
C ILE A 471 -27.66 13.33 11.01
N THR A 472 -27.56 14.19 12.02
CA THR A 472 -28.21 13.95 13.32
C THR A 472 -29.73 13.87 13.19
N GLN A 473 -30.35 14.70 12.35
CA GLN A 473 -31.79 14.62 12.07
C GLN A 473 -32.17 13.29 11.40
N LEU A 474 -31.35 12.82 10.46
CA LEU A 474 -31.58 11.53 9.78
C LEU A 474 -31.45 10.35 10.74
N GLU A 475 -30.46 10.37 11.63
CA GLU A 475 -30.27 9.33 12.64
C GLU A 475 -31.42 9.23 13.65
N HIS A 476 -32.13 10.34 13.90
CA HIS A 476 -33.30 10.39 14.79
C HIS A 476 -34.62 10.25 14.03
N ALA A 477 -34.59 10.08 12.71
CA ALA A 477 -35.81 9.98 11.91
C ALA A 477 -36.58 8.68 12.26
N PRO A 478 -37.88 8.77 12.60
CA PRO A 478 -38.68 7.61 12.93
C PRO A 478 -38.85 6.71 11.69
N GLY A 479 -38.70 5.38 11.87
CA GLY A 479 -38.98 4.39 10.81
C GLY A 479 -37.79 3.95 9.96
N GLY A 480 -36.55 4.10 10.43
CA GLY A 480 -35.36 3.54 9.77
C GLY A 480 -34.65 4.48 8.77
N GLY A 481 -34.97 5.78 8.80
CA GLY A 481 -34.34 6.78 7.93
C GLY A 481 -34.84 6.74 6.47
N PRO A 482 -34.47 7.74 5.64
CA PRO A 482 -34.82 7.76 4.23
C PRO A 482 -34.09 6.66 3.46
N ALA A 483 -34.71 6.17 2.37
CA ALA A 483 -34.10 5.17 1.49
C ALA A 483 -32.81 5.67 0.80
N ASP A 484 -32.69 6.98 0.59
CA ASP A 484 -31.49 7.63 0.06
C ASP A 484 -31.10 8.84 0.94
N PRO A 485 -30.23 8.63 1.95
CA PRO A 485 -29.74 9.72 2.79
C PRO A 485 -28.94 10.77 2.04
N PHE A 486 -28.26 10.41 0.94
CA PHE A 486 -27.48 11.37 0.15
C PHE A 486 -28.39 12.38 -0.53
N ALA A 487 -29.48 11.94 -1.15
CA ALA A 487 -30.45 12.83 -1.78
C ALA A 487 -31.06 13.84 -0.80
N VAL A 488 -31.28 13.45 0.45
CA VAL A 488 -31.81 14.35 1.49
C VAL A 488 -30.78 15.40 1.92
N LEU A 489 -29.50 15.04 1.96
CA LEU A 489 -28.42 15.95 2.36
C LEU A 489 -27.90 16.81 1.20
N LEU A 490 -28.18 16.44 -0.05
CA LEU A 490 -27.71 17.12 -1.26
C LEU A 490 -27.98 18.64 -1.27
N PRO A 491 -29.16 19.16 -0.85
CA PRO A 491 -29.42 20.61 -0.84
C PRO A 491 -28.48 21.40 0.09
N LEU A 492 -27.81 20.75 1.04
CA LEU A 492 -26.83 21.43 1.91
C LEU A 492 -25.60 21.91 1.14
N ALA A 493 -25.39 21.43 -0.09
CA ALA A 493 -24.30 21.81 -0.97
C ALA A 493 -24.60 23.02 -1.89
N ASP A 494 -25.81 23.59 -1.83
CA ASP A 494 -26.21 24.73 -2.69
C ASP A 494 -25.32 25.96 -2.51
N ASP A 495 -24.81 26.18 -1.29
CA ASP A 495 -23.90 27.28 -0.95
C ASP A 495 -22.40 26.94 -1.17
N SER A 496 -22.06 25.85 -1.88
CA SER A 496 -20.68 25.33 -1.99
C SER A 496 -19.63 26.36 -2.42
N LEU A 497 -19.99 27.29 -3.32
CA LEU A 497 -19.10 28.37 -3.79
C LEU A 497 -18.73 29.40 -2.70
N ARG A 498 -19.48 29.45 -1.60
CA ARG A 498 -19.27 30.38 -0.48
C ARG A 498 -18.43 29.78 0.65
N LEU A 499 -18.11 28.49 0.56
CA LEU A 499 -17.35 27.79 1.60
C LEU A 499 -15.87 28.22 1.60
N GLY A 500 -15.31 28.27 2.80
CA GLY A 500 -13.88 28.40 3.03
C GLY A 500 -13.37 27.31 3.97
N PRO A 501 -12.04 27.19 4.16
CA PRO A 501 -11.48 26.43 5.27
C PRO A 501 -12.08 26.89 6.60
N SER A 502 -12.35 25.94 7.50
CA SER A 502 -12.83 26.21 8.85
C SER A 502 -11.91 27.18 9.58
N THR A 503 -12.50 28.22 10.19
CA THR A 503 -11.81 29.09 11.15
C THR A 503 -12.00 28.63 12.59
N LEU A 504 -12.89 27.66 12.81
CA LEU A 504 -13.21 27.12 14.13
C LEU A 504 -12.34 25.93 14.51
N SER A 505 -11.84 25.16 13.53
CA SER A 505 -11.01 23.97 13.73
C SER A 505 -9.58 24.18 13.21
N ALA A 506 -8.64 23.38 13.74
CA ALA A 506 -7.28 23.27 13.20
C ALA A 506 -7.22 22.45 11.90
N ASP A 507 -8.24 21.65 11.61
CA ASP A 507 -8.34 20.87 10.38
C ASP A 507 -8.84 21.74 9.22
N THR A 508 -7.91 22.14 8.36
CA THR A 508 -8.17 23.00 7.19
C THR A 508 -8.96 22.30 6.08
N THR A 509 -9.16 20.99 6.16
CA THR A 509 -9.99 20.24 5.19
C THR A 509 -11.48 20.48 5.42
N GLN A 510 -11.85 20.84 6.65
CA GLN A 510 -13.23 21.14 7.04
C GLN A 510 -13.71 22.41 6.33
N ARG A 511 -14.92 22.34 5.78
CA ARG A 511 -15.54 23.44 5.02
C ARG A 511 -16.62 24.13 5.84
N MET A 512 -16.54 25.45 5.91
CA MET A 512 -17.49 26.29 6.65
C MET A 512 -17.85 27.54 5.85
N LEU A 513 -19.07 28.02 5.98
CA LEU A 513 -19.54 29.27 5.39
C LEU A 513 -18.82 30.48 6.01
N ARG A 514 -18.29 31.34 5.14
CA ARG A 514 -17.60 32.57 5.56
C ARG A 514 -18.59 33.56 6.16
N GLY A 515 -18.28 34.06 7.36
CA GLY A 515 -19.11 35.05 8.07
C GLY A 515 -20.39 34.48 8.69
N ALA A 516 -20.61 33.17 8.65
CA ALA A 516 -21.73 32.54 9.32
C ALA A 516 -21.51 32.51 10.85
N THR A 517 -22.62 32.64 11.60
CA THR A 517 -22.63 32.43 13.05
C THR A 517 -23.09 31.01 13.31
N TYR A 518 -22.30 30.24 14.07
CA TYR A 518 -22.59 28.83 14.35
C TYR A 518 -23.21 28.63 15.73
N PRO A 519 -24.11 27.64 15.88
CA PRO A 519 -24.65 27.26 17.17
C PRO A 519 -23.54 26.88 18.18
N PRO A 520 -23.78 27.07 19.49
CA PRO A 520 -22.82 26.70 20.53
C PRO A 520 -22.31 25.26 20.44
N ALA A 521 -23.14 24.31 19.99
CA ALA A 521 -22.72 22.91 19.81
C ALA A 521 -21.62 22.75 18.77
N CYS A 522 -21.73 23.38 17.60
CA CYS A 522 -20.69 23.33 16.57
C CYS A 522 -19.39 23.98 17.05
N VAL A 523 -19.49 25.08 17.81
CA VAL A 523 -18.33 25.71 18.44
C VAL A 523 -17.68 24.80 19.49
N ALA A 524 -18.50 24.06 20.25
CA ALA A 524 -18.04 23.09 21.23
C ALA A 524 -17.33 21.89 20.58
N ARG A 525 -17.87 21.33 19.49
CA ARG A 525 -17.23 20.25 18.71
C ARG A 525 -15.85 20.66 18.20
N ALA A 526 -15.76 21.85 17.59
CA ALA A 526 -14.49 22.38 17.12
C ALA A 526 -13.50 22.68 18.27
N ARG A 527 -14.00 23.05 19.47
CA ARG A 527 -13.16 23.17 20.67
C ARG A 527 -12.67 21.81 21.19
N PHE A 528 -13.52 20.79 21.17
CA PHE A 528 -13.13 19.44 21.59
C PHE A 528 -12.05 18.86 20.68
N GLU A 529 -12.18 19.04 19.37
CA GLU A 529 -11.14 18.63 18.41
C GLU A 529 -9.76 19.23 18.73
N ARG A 530 -9.71 20.49 19.20
CA ARG A 530 -8.47 21.15 19.64
C ARG A 530 -7.84 20.53 20.89
N SER A 531 -8.59 19.76 21.67
CA SER A 531 -8.04 19.02 22.82
C SER A 531 -7.19 17.82 22.41
N GLY A 532 -7.26 17.43 21.12
CA GLY A 532 -6.43 16.42 20.50
C GLY A 532 -7.26 15.28 19.91
N THR A 533 -6.78 14.73 18.80
CA THR A 533 -7.42 13.62 18.09
C THR A 533 -6.41 12.51 17.80
N LEU A 534 -6.92 11.30 17.62
CA LEU A 534 -6.17 10.11 17.23
C LEU A 534 -6.79 9.50 15.98
N SER A 535 -5.96 8.86 15.16
CA SER A 535 -6.47 8.05 14.07
C SER A 535 -6.97 6.71 14.63
N LEU A 536 -8.12 6.23 14.17
CA LEU A 536 -8.65 4.92 14.55
C LEU A 536 -7.84 3.76 13.92
N LEU A 537 -7.21 3.99 12.77
CA LEU A 537 -6.54 2.94 11.99
C LEU A 537 -5.43 2.17 12.74
N PRO A 538 -4.50 2.81 13.50
CA PRO A 538 -3.54 2.10 14.32
C PRO A 538 -4.18 1.13 15.33
N PHE A 539 -5.34 1.49 15.87
CA PHE A 539 -6.09 0.65 16.80
C PHE A 539 -6.72 -0.55 16.09
N LEU A 540 -7.33 -0.33 14.92
CA LEU A 540 -7.85 -1.43 14.09
C LEU A 540 -6.72 -2.35 13.61
N ALA A 541 -5.56 -1.81 13.26
CA ALA A 541 -4.39 -2.61 12.89
C ALA A 541 -3.83 -3.44 14.04
N SER A 542 -4.21 -3.15 15.29
CA SER A 542 -3.85 -3.91 16.49
C SER A 542 -5.00 -4.79 16.99
N TRP A 543 -5.99 -5.06 16.13
CA TRP A 543 -7.13 -5.91 16.48
C TRP A 543 -6.71 -7.36 16.75
N GLU A 544 -7.28 -7.94 17.80
CA GLU A 544 -7.12 -9.35 18.18
C GLU A 544 -8.52 -9.94 18.50
N PRO A 545 -8.74 -11.25 18.28
CA PRO A 545 -10.04 -11.90 18.49
C PRO A 545 -10.66 -11.71 19.88
N ASP A 546 -9.84 -11.78 20.93
CA ASP A 546 -10.25 -11.65 22.34
C ASP A 546 -9.69 -10.36 22.97
N GLY A 547 -9.49 -9.35 22.12
CA GLY A 547 -8.93 -8.06 22.52
C GLY A 547 -9.99 -6.98 22.83
N PRO A 548 -9.53 -5.77 23.15
CA PRO A 548 -10.40 -4.62 23.33
C PRO A 548 -11.20 -4.31 22.06
N LEU A 549 -12.40 -3.77 22.26
CA LEU A 549 -13.18 -3.18 21.18
C LEU A 549 -12.74 -1.73 21.00
N PHE A 550 -12.02 -1.46 19.90
CA PHE A 550 -11.64 -0.10 19.53
C PHE A 550 -12.72 0.58 18.70
N VAL A 551 -13.19 1.72 19.16
CA VAL A 551 -14.27 2.48 18.55
C VAL A 551 -13.93 3.96 18.52
N ARG A 552 -14.43 4.65 17.51
CA ARG A 552 -14.41 6.10 17.39
C ARG A 552 -15.31 6.70 18.45
N ASP A 553 -14.80 7.70 19.16
CA ASP A 553 -15.62 8.57 20.00
C ASP A 553 -16.55 9.40 19.09
N LEU A 554 -17.84 9.08 19.18
CA LEU A 554 -18.94 9.76 18.51
C LEU A 554 -19.83 10.48 19.53
N HIS A 555 -19.28 10.81 20.70
CA HIS A 555 -19.87 11.77 21.59
C HIS A 555 -21.25 11.32 22.10
N GLU A 556 -22.32 12.11 21.93
CA GLU A 556 -23.66 11.75 22.38
C GLU A 556 -24.15 10.40 21.85
N ARG A 557 -23.65 9.99 20.67
CA ARG A 557 -24.00 8.72 20.06
C ARG A 557 -23.37 7.52 20.78
N ASP A 558 -22.31 7.71 21.56
CA ASP A 558 -21.66 6.66 22.37
C ASP A 558 -22.62 5.99 23.34
N ARG A 559 -23.73 6.65 23.73
CA ARG A 559 -24.79 6.08 24.57
C ARG A 559 -25.37 4.79 23.98
N VAL A 560 -25.49 4.70 22.66
CA VAL A 560 -25.98 3.49 21.98
C VAL A 560 -25.00 2.34 22.20
N LEU A 561 -23.70 2.60 22.06
CA LEU A 561 -22.66 1.60 22.27
C LEU A 561 -22.55 1.18 23.75
N ILE A 562 -22.77 2.11 24.68
CA ILE A 562 -22.82 1.81 26.12
C ILE A 562 -24.00 0.89 26.45
N ALA A 563 -25.16 1.12 25.84
CA ALA A 563 -26.33 0.26 26.02
C ALA A 563 -26.11 -1.17 25.50
N ASP A 564 -25.35 -1.32 24.41
CA ASP A 564 -25.02 -2.62 23.81
C ASP A 564 -23.94 -3.41 24.57
N HIS A 565 -23.13 -2.73 25.39
CA HIS A 565 -22.02 -3.33 26.13
C HIS A 565 -22.02 -2.94 27.62
N PRO A 566 -23.12 -3.20 28.37
CA PRO A 566 -23.26 -2.76 29.75
C PRO A 566 -22.24 -3.39 30.71
N ASP A 567 -21.74 -4.59 30.37
CA ASP A 567 -20.82 -5.35 31.19
C ASP A 567 -19.33 -5.02 30.95
N ARG A 568 -19.03 -4.16 29.96
CA ARG A 568 -17.65 -3.81 29.61
C ARG A 568 -17.20 -2.51 30.27
N ARG A 569 -15.92 -2.45 30.62
CA ARG A 569 -15.27 -1.20 31.07
C ARG A 569 -15.10 -0.26 29.87
N PHE A 570 -15.46 1.02 30.04
CA PHE A 570 -15.23 2.05 29.03
C PHE A 570 -13.98 2.86 29.37
N LEU A 571 -13.06 2.95 28.41
CA LEU A 571 -11.84 3.74 28.49
C LEU A 571 -11.82 4.76 27.34
N VAL A 572 -11.18 5.90 27.58
CA VAL A 572 -10.92 6.92 26.56
C VAL A 572 -9.42 6.99 26.29
N ALA A 573 -9.05 6.96 25.01
CA ALA A 573 -7.68 7.20 24.57
C ALA A 573 -7.40 8.71 24.55
N ARG A 574 -6.61 9.18 25.51
CA ARG A 574 -6.26 10.60 25.66
C ARG A 574 -4.89 10.87 25.04
N PRO A 575 -4.78 11.74 24.01
CA PRO A 575 -3.49 12.17 23.47
C PRO A 575 -2.59 12.74 24.57
N SER A 576 -1.31 12.38 24.56
CA SER A 576 -0.35 12.93 25.50
C SER A 576 0.18 14.27 24.99
N GLY A 577 0.04 15.33 25.78
CA GLY A 577 0.68 16.61 25.48
C GLY A 577 2.22 16.57 25.56
N ALA A 578 2.79 15.53 26.17
CA ALA A 578 4.23 15.39 26.38
C ALA A 578 4.97 14.70 25.22
N SER A 579 4.27 13.99 24.34
CA SER A 579 4.84 13.34 23.17
C SER A 579 3.83 13.25 22.03
N PRO A 580 4.17 13.68 20.80
CA PRO A 580 3.28 13.56 19.64
C PRO A 580 3.00 12.11 19.22
N HIS A 581 3.64 11.13 19.88
CA HIS A 581 3.46 9.68 19.66
C HIS A 581 2.75 8.99 20.84
N GLY A 582 2.51 9.71 21.93
CA GLY A 582 1.99 9.14 23.16
C GLY A 582 0.49 9.34 23.29
N PHE A 583 -0.19 8.33 23.81
CA PHE A 583 -1.54 8.46 24.36
C PHE A 583 -1.63 7.62 25.63
N THR A 584 -2.65 7.87 26.43
CA THR A 584 -2.94 7.10 27.64
C THR A 584 -4.38 6.61 27.58
N LEU A 585 -4.62 5.42 28.09
CA LEU A 585 -5.98 4.92 28.32
C LEU A 585 -6.39 5.29 29.73
N SER A 586 -7.60 5.79 29.88
CA SER A 586 -8.12 6.26 31.16
C SER A 586 -9.62 6.00 31.25
N PRO A 587 -10.17 5.69 32.44
CA PRO A 587 -11.59 5.43 32.58
C PRO A 587 -12.47 6.57 32.05
N LEU A 588 -13.57 6.21 31.41
CA LEU A 588 -14.64 7.14 31.05
C LEU A 588 -15.40 7.53 32.33
N ASP A 589 -15.48 8.83 32.60
CA ASP A 589 -16.37 9.37 33.63
C ASP A 589 -17.74 9.61 33.00
N PHE A 590 -18.70 8.72 33.29
CA PHE A 590 -20.04 8.76 32.72
C PHE A 590 -20.83 10.01 33.13
N ASP A 591 -20.59 10.56 34.32
CA ASP A 591 -21.32 11.75 34.80
C ASP A 591 -20.83 12.98 34.04
N SER A 592 -19.51 13.16 33.93
CA SER A 592 -18.93 14.24 33.15
C SER A 592 -19.27 14.11 31.66
N ALA A 593 -19.20 12.90 31.10
CA ALA A 593 -19.54 12.66 29.71
C ALA A 593 -21.04 12.92 29.45
N GLY A 594 -21.91 12.46 30.36
CA GLY A 594 -23.35 12.67 30.29
C GLY A 594 -23.76 14.14 30.25
N VAL A 595 -23.10 15.01 31.03
CA VAL A 595 -23.32 16.47 31.01
C VAL A 595 -22.91 17.06 29.66
N VAL A 596 -21.75 16.67 29.13
CA VAL A 596 -21.26 17.16 27.83
C VAL A 596 -22.19 16.70 26.70
N TRP A 597 -22.57 15.43 26.68
CA TRP A 597 -23.46 14.84 25.68
C TRP A 597 -24.85 15.48 25.70
N ALA A 598 -25.42 15.71 26.89
CA ALA A 598 -26.69 16.40 27.02
C ALA A 598 -26.64 17.84 26.47
N SER A 599 -25.50 18.52 26.62
CA SER A 599 -25.32 19.87 26.06
C SER A 599 -25.31 19.89 24.52
N TRP A 600 -24.85 18.81 23.89
CA TRP A 600 -24.87 18.66 22.43
C TRP A 600 -26.27 18.32 21.93
N GLU A 601 -26.99 17.41 22.60
CA GLU A 601 -28.37 17.07 22.27
C GLU A 601 -29.32 18.27 22.40
N ALA A 602 -29.18 19.06 23.47
CA ALA A 602 -30.03 20.24 23.71
C ALA A 602 -29.84 21.35 22.68
N ALA A 603 -28.72 21.34 21.94
CA ALA A 603 -28.42 22.32 20.90
C ALA A 603 -28.82 21.87 19.49
N VAL A 604 -29.19 20.59 19.31
CA VAL A 604 -29.72 20.03 18.05
C VAL A 604 -31.25 20.05 18.01
N ARG A 605 -31.91 20.00 19.18
CA ARG A 605 -33.36 20.23 19.35
C ARG A 605 -33.68 21.72 19.32
#